data_AF-A0A960CIN9-F1
#
_entry.id   AF-A0A960CIN9-F1
#
_cell.length_a   1.000
_cell.length_b   1.000
_cell.length_c   1.000
_cell.angle_alpha   90.00
_cell.angle_beta   90.00
_cell.angle_gamma   90.00
#
_symmetry.space_group_name_H-M   'P 1'
#
loop_
_entity.id
_entity.type
_entity.pdbx_description
1 polymer ?
#
loop_
_entity_poly.entity_id
_entity_poly.type
_entity_poly.pdbx_seq_one_letter_code
_entity_poly.pdbx_strand_id
1 'polypeptide(L)'
;FLLFTGTVPTVVDVKPRQRLEVDKIRFTLDWTRALVESRGWRYEVCGDWPEGLLANVRLLAGFRNPDRFDLDLLKAIEQQSSSGHDSGPGSRPRRR
;
A
#
# COMPACT_ATOMS: atom_id res chain seq x y z
N PHE A 1 -6.21 13.30 0.45
CA PHE A 1 -4.76 13.59 0.41
C PHE A 1 -4.52 14.74 -0.55
N LEU A 2 -3.44 15.50 -0.32
CA LEU A 2 -2.95 16.53 -1.25
C LEU A 2 -1.52 16.17 -1.65
N LEU A 3 -1.29 15.97 -2.95
CA LEU A 3 -0.02 15.50 -3.50
C LEU A 3 0.63 16.59 -4.36
N PHE A 4 1.96 16.71 -4.22
CA PHE A 4 2.81 17.62 -5.00
C PHE A 4 3.82 16.80 -5.81
N THR A 5 3.32 15.96 -6.71
CA THR A 5 4.13 15.01 -7.50
C THR A 5 4.22 15.37 -8.98
N GLY A 6 3.54 16.43 -9.42
CA GLY A 6 3.51 16.90 -10.80
C GLY A 6 3.56 18.43 -10.89
N THR A 7 3.23 18.96 -12.07
CA THR A 7 3.26 20.41 -12.33
C THR A 7 2.15 21.18 -11.62
N VAL A 8 1.05 20.51 -11.26
CA VAL A 8 -0.05 21.06 -10.47
C VAL A 8 -0.36 20.16 -9.26
N PRO A 9 -0.85 20.72 -8.15
CA PRO A 9 -1.28 19.91 -7.00
C PRO A 9 -2.40 18.94 -7.38
N THR A 10 -2.41 17.77 -6.75
CA THR A 10 -3.45 16.75 -6.93
C THR A 10 -4.16 16.46 -5.61
N VAL A 11 -5.47 16.67 -5.58
CA VAL A 11 -6.33 16.24 -4.47
C VAL A 11 -6.80 14.82 -4.75
N VAL A 12 -6.55 13.90 -3.81
CA VAL A 12 -6.96 12.50 -3.91
C VAL A 12 -7.92 12.17 -2.77
N ASP A 13 -9.17 11.89 -3.10
CA ASP A 13 -10.12 11.33 -2.13
C ASP A 13 -10.07 9.80 -2.15
N VAL A 14 -10.04 9.18 -0.96
CA VAL A 14 -10.04 7.72 -0.83
C VAL A 14 -11.42 7.24 -0.43
N LYS A 15 -12.02 6.39 -1.27
CA LYS A 15 -13.33 5.80 -1.03
C LYS A 15 -13.32 4.32 -1.42
N PRO A 16 -13.88 3.41 -0.60
CA PRO A 16 -14.16 2.05 -1.04
C PRO A 16 -15.09 2.08 -2.25
N ARG A 17 -14.86 1.23 -3.26
CA ARG A 17 -15.62 1.28 -4.51
C ARG A 17 -17.12 1.05 -4.31
N GLN A 18 -17.49 0.21 -3.34
CA GLN A 18 -18.90 -0.05 -2.99
C GLN A 18 -19.65 1.22 -2.54
N ARG A 19 -18.93 2.26 -2.13
CA ARG A 19 -19.51 3.53 -1.68
C ARG A 19 -19.64 4.57 -2.79
N LEU A 20 -19.09 4.33 -3.97
CA LEU A 20 -19.17 5.28 -5.09
C LEU A 20 -20.55 5.33 -5.73
N GLU A 21 -21.32 4.24 -5.63
CA GLU A 21 -22.71 4.15 -6.11
C GLU A 21 -23.72 4.84 -5.19
N VAL A 22 -23.30 5.27 -3.99
CA VAL A 22 -24.18 5.99 -3.06
C VAL A 22 -24.32 7.44 -3.53
N ASP A 23 -25.52 7.85 -3.91
CA ASP A 23 -25.78 9.17 -4.50
C ASP A 23 -25.20 10.34 -3.71
N LYS A 24 -25.35 10.32 -2.39
CA LYS A 24 -24.79 11.37 -1.51
C LYS A 24 -23.26 11.46 -1.61
N ILE A 25 -22.59 10.32 -1.77
CA ILE A 25 -21.13 10.25 -1.90
C ILE A 25 -20.72 10.77 -3.27
N ARG A 26 -21.36 10.29 -4.33
CA ARG A 26 -21.13 10.77 -5.70
C ARG A 26 -21.29 12.28 -5.81
N PHE A 27 -22.40 12.83 -5.30
CA PHE A 27 -22.64 14.27 -5.27
C PHE A 27 -21.51 15.05 -4.59
N THR A 28 -21.05 14.57 -3.44
CA THR A 28 -19.96 15.23 -2.70
C THR A 28 -18.64 15.19 -3.48
N LEU A 29 -18.34 14.06 -4.13
CA LEU A 29 -17.13 13.91 -4.94
C LEU A 29 -17.17 14.82 -6.18
N ASP A 30 -18.32 14.90 -6.87
CA ASP A 30 -18.50 15.75 -8.05
C ASP A 30 -18.39 17.24 -7.69
N TRP A 31 -19.00 17.64 -6.58
CA TRP A 31 -18.87 19.01 -6.07
C TRP A 31 -17.42 19.35 -5.72
N THR A 32 -16.71 18.43 -5.05
CA THR A 32 -15.31 18.63 -4.68
C THR A 32 -14.43 18.71 -5.93
N ARG A 33 -14.67 17.85 -6.93
CA ARG A 33 -13.99 17.90 -8.23
C ARG A 33 -14.11 19.28 -8.85
N ALA A 34 -15.33 19.80 -8.98
CA ALA A 34 -15.57 21.10 -9.60
C ALA A 34 -14.80 22.23 -8.88
N LEU A 35 -14.78 22.23 -7.55
CA LEU A 35 -14.07 23.21 -6.74
C LEU A 35 -12.54 23.15 -6.89
N VAL A 36 -11.99 21.93 -6.98
CA VAL A 36 -10.55 21.69 -7.13
C VAL A 36 -10.10 22.06 -8.54
N GLU A 37 -10.83 21.61 -9.56
CA GLU A 37 -10.52 21.89 -10.96
C GLU A 37 -10.69 23.37 -11.31
N SER A 38 -11.60 24.09 -10.65
CA SER A 38 -11.72 25.55 -10.81
C SER A 38 -10.47 26.33 -10.34
N ARG A 39 -9.59 25.71 -9.56
CA ARG A 39 -8.30 26.28 -9.14
C ARG A 39 -7.13 25.85 -10.03
N GLY A 40 -7.41 25.12 -11.11
CA GLY A 40 -6.40 24.54 -11.99
C GLY A 40 -5.67 23.34 -11.37
N TRP A 41 -6.21 22.75 -10.31
CA TRP A 41 -5.64 21.58 -9.65
C TRP A 41 -6.27 20.30 -10.19
N ARG A 42 -5.58 19.16 -10.01
CA ARG A 42 -6.08 17.85 -10.41
C ARG A 42 -6.91 17.24 -9.28
N TYR A 43 -7.98 16.54 -9.64
CA TYR A 43 -8.79 15.77 -8.69
C TYR A 43 -8.91 14.29 -9.11
N GLU A 44 -8.60 13.41 -8.17
CA GLU A 44 -8.66 11.95 -8.34
C GLU A 44 -9.44 11.31 -7.20
N VAL A 45 -10.16 10.23 -7.51
CA VAL A 45 -10.80 9.37 -6.51
C VAL A 45 -10.11 8.02 -6.59
N CYS A 46 -9.50 7.61 -5.49
CA CYS A 46 -8.81 6.35 -5.38
C CYS A 46 -9.63 5.37 -4.55
N GLY A 47 -9.79 4.15 -5.07
CA GLY A 47 -10.48 3.05 -4.42
C GLY A 47 -9.96 1.73 -4.99
N ASP A 48 -10.22 0.63 -4.27
CA ASP A 48 -9.80 -0.74 -4.57
C ASP A 48 -8.30 -0.91 -4.87
N TRP A 49 -7.58 -1.53 -3.91
CA TRP A 49 -6.17 -1.88 -4.08
C TRP A 49 -6.03 -3.37 -4.39
N PRO A 50 -5.00 -3.79 -5.15
CA PRO A 50 -4.73 -5.21 -5.37
C PRO A 50 -4.67 -5.97 -4.05
N GLU A 51 -5.32 -7.14 -4.00
CA GLU A 51 -5.46 -7.90 -2.76
C GLU A 51 -4.10 -8.23 -2.12
N GLY A 52 -3.10 -8.59 -2.94
CA GLY A 52 -1.73 -8.84 -2.47
C GLY A 52 -1.09 -7.62 -1.80
N LEU A 53 -1.31 -6.41 -2.32
CA LEU A 53 -0.80 -5.19 -1.70
C LEU A 53 -1.50 -4.93 -0.37
N LEU A 54 -2.82 -5.11 -0.29
CA LEU A 54 -3.56 -4.99 0.96
C LEU A 54 -3.14 -6.04 2.00
N ALA A 55 -2.89 -7.27 1.57
CA ALA A 55 -2.38 -8.33 2.44
C ALA A 55 -1.01 -7.95 3.03
N ASN A 56 -0.09 -7.48 2.19
CA ASN A 56 1.23 -7.01 2.63
C ASN A 56 1.13 -5.83 3.59
N VAL A 57 0.29 -4.83 3.28
CA VAL A 57 0.06 -3.69 4.18
C VAL A 57 -0.51 -4.14 5.52
N ARG A 58 -1.48 -5.08 5.53
CA ARG A 58 -2.04 -5.64 6.78
C ARG A 58 -1.01 -6.41 7.59
N LEU A 59 -0.19 -7.23 6.93
CA LEU A 59 0.93 -7.96 7.55
C LEU A 59 1.89 -6.96 8.22
N LEU A 60 2.39 -5.98 7.46
CA LEU A 60 3.31 -4.95 7.95
C LEU A 60 2.70 -4.07 9.04
N ALA A 61 1.42 -3.72 8.92
CA ALA A 61 0.71 -2.96 9.94
C ALA A 61 0.54 -3.75 11.24
N GLY A 62 0.42 -5.08 11.16
CA GLY A 62 0.38 -5.92 12.35
C GLY A 62 1.67 -5.84 13.17
N PHE A 63 2.85 -5.68 12.56
CA PHE A 63 4.13 -5.61 13.30
C PHE A 63 4.21 -4.34 14.17
N ARG A 64 3.41 -3.33 13.86
CA ARG A 64 3.27 -2.10 14.67
C ARG A 64 2.31 -2.28 15.84
N ASN A 65 1.60 -3.40 15.90
CA ASN A 65 0.66 -3.73 16.96
C ASN A 65 1.09 -5.06 17.60
N PRO A 66 1.89 -5.02 18.68
CA PRO A 66 2.45 -6.22 19.30
C PRO A 66 1.37 -7.22 19.76
N ASP A 67 0.13 -6.78 19.98
CA ASP A 67 -0.99 -7.64 20.36
C ASP A 67 -1.54 -8.48 19.19
N ARG A 68 -1.15 -8.16 17.95
CA ARG A 68 -1.60 -8.88 16.74
C ARG A 68 -0.66 -10.01 16.32
N PHE A 69 0.48 -10.15 16.97
CA PHE A 69 1.46 -11.18 16.67
C PHE A 69 1.99 -11.84 17.93
N ASP A 70 2.11 -13.16 17.87
CA ASP A 70 2.88 -13.90 18.86
C ASP A 70 4.37 -13.63 18.62
N LEU A 71 4.99 -12.88 19.54
CA LEU A 71 6.40 -12.51 19.45
C LEU A 71 7.33 -13.72 19.49
N ASP A 72 6.93 -14.82 20.13
CA ASP A 72 7.75 -16.02 20.20
C ASP A 72 7.68 -16.81 18.88
N LEU A 73 6.51 -16.79 18.21
CA LEU A 73 6.39 -17.30 16.84
C LEU A 73 7.25 -16.49 15.85
N LEU A 74 7.26 -15.16 15.96
CA LEU A 74 8.09 -14.30 15.11
C LEU A 74 9.58 -14.59 15.28
N LYS A 75 10.06 -14.73 16.53
CA LYS A 75 11.45 -15.11 16.82
C LYS A 75 11.80 -16.48 16.23
N ALA A 76 10.90 -17.45 16.32
CA ALA A 76 11.11 -18.78 15.74
C ALA A 76 11.25 -18.73 14.20
N ILE A 77 10.43 -17.92 13.53
CA ILE A 77 10.51 -17.71 12.07
C ILE A 77 11.83 -17.01 11.68
N GLU A 78 12.27 -16.00 12.43
CA GLU A 78 13.53 -15.28 12.19
C GLU A 78 14.75 -16.22 12.30
N GLN A 79 14.75 -17.11 13.29
CA GLN A 79 15.80 -18.12 13.47
C GLN A 79 15.84 -19.15 12.32
N GLN A 80 14.68 -19.55 11.78
CA GLN A 80 14.59 -20.45 10.63
C GLN A 80 14.99 -19.77 9.31
N SER A 81 14.66 -18.49 9.14
CA SER A 81 15.00 -17.71 7.94
C SER A 81 16.52 -17.47 7.84
N SER A 82 17.17 -17.29 8.99
CA SER A 82 18.64 -17.12 9.10
C SER A 82 19.42 -18.41 8.83
N SER A 83 18.79 -19.57 8.92
CA SER A 83 19.39 -20.89 8.65
C SER A 83 19.20 -21.37 7.20
N GLY A 84 18.44 -20.64 6.38
CA GLY A 84 18.19 -20.97 4.97
C GLY A 84 19.05 -20.23 3.93
N HIS A 85 19.98 -19.35 4.34
CA HIS A 85 20.77 -18.53 3.41
C HIS A 85 22.18 -19.05 3.09
N ASP A 86 22.51 -20.29 3.43
CA ASP A 86 23.78 -20.91 3.04
C ASP A 86 23.56 -22.11 2.11
N SER A 87 23.27 -21.82 0.84
CA SER A 87 23.36 -22.77 -0.29
C SER A 87 23.21 -22.04 -1.63
N GLY A 88 24.16 -21.17 -1.97
CA GLY A 88 24.37 -20.75 -3.36
C GLY A 88 25.24 -21.78 -4.09
N PRO A 89 24.85 -22.34 -5.26
CA PRO A 89 25.71 -23.23 -6.01
C PRO A 89 26.73 -22.40 -6.79
N GLY A 90 27.99 -22.37 -6.34
CA GLY A 90 28.99 -21.45 -6.89
C GLY A 90 30.44 -21.89 -6.82
N SER A 91 30.75 -23.19 -6.69
CA SER A 91 32.13 -23.68 -6.83
C SER A 91 32.36 -24.24 -8.23
N ARG A 92 32.90 -23.42 -9.15
CA ARG A 92 33.57 -23.93 -10.36
C ARG A 92 35.09 -23.93 -10.13
N PRO A 93 35.81 -25.04 -10.38
CA PRO A 93 37.25 -25.07 -10.21
C PRO A 93 37.93 -24.31 -11.36
N ARG A 94 38.91 -23.46 -11.04
CA ARG A 94 39.82 -22.88 -12.03
C ARG A 94 40.66 -23.99 -12.65
N ARG A 95 40.49 -24.22 -13.96
CA ARG A 95 41.45 -25.02 -14.76
C ARG A 95 42.75 -24.24 -14.90
N ARG A 96 43.85 -24.97 -14.72
CA ARG A 96 45.23 -24.57 -15.01
C ARG A 96 45.43 -24.40 -16.51
#